data_AF-A0A0E2HF11-F1
#
_entry.id   AF-A0A0E2HF11-F1
#
_cell.length_a   1.000
_cell.length_b   1.000
_cell.length_c   1.000
_cell.angle_alpha   90.00
_cell.angle_beta   90.00
_cell.angle_gamma   90.00
#
_symmetry.space_group_name_H-M   'P 1'
#
loop_
_entity.id
_entity.type
_entity.pdbx_description
1 polymer ?
#
loop_
_entity_poly.entity_id
_entity_poly.type
_entity_poly.pdbx_seq_one_letter_code
_entity_poly.pdbx_strand_id
1 'polypeptide(L)' 'NRLIKEIVVHERIDEDKTRHISIEIHFNLKPIPEVEQVTA' A
#
# COMPACT_ATOMS: atom_id res chain seq x y z
N ASN A 1 0.96 -1.46 -18.41
CA ASN A 1 0.14 -1.20 -17.21
C ASN A 1 0.87 -1.69 -15.98
N ARG A 2 1.47 -0.78 -15.19
CA ARG A 2 2.10 -1.15 -13.92
C ARG A 2 1.06 -1.10 -12.80
N LEU A 3 0.90 -2.20 -12.06
CA LEU A 3 0.00 -2.28 -10.92
C LEU A 3 0.48 -1.42 -9.74
N ILE A 4 1.79 -1.35 -9.53
CA ILE A 4 2.40 -0.55 -8.47
C ILE A 4 2.73 0.84 -9.04
N LYS A 5 2.30 1.87 -8.32
CA LYS A 5 2.59 3.27 -8.61
C LYS A 5 3.92 3.70 -8.00
N GLU A 6 4.07 3.42 -6.71
CA GLU A 6 5.20 3.87 -5.90
C GLU A 6 5.38 2.93 -4.71
N ILE A 7 6.62 2.77 -4.26
CA ILE A 7 6.96 2.12 -3.00
C ILE A 7 7.74 3.13 -2.18
N VAL A 8 7.24 3.43 -0.99
CA VAL A 8 7.89 4.32 -0.03
C VAL A 8 8.47 3.49 1.10
N VAL A 9 9.69 3.78 1.51
CA VAL A 9 10.36 3.12 2.62
C VAL A 9 10.54 4.13 3.73
N HIS A 10 10.02 3.79 4.91
CA HIS A 10 10.19 4.57 6.13
C HIS A 10 11.18 3.85 7.03
N GLU A 11 12.25 4.54 7.43
CA GLU A 11 13.23 4.04 8.40
C GLU A 11 13.11 4.83 9.71
N ARG A 12 13.14 4.10 10.82
CA ARG A 12 13.30 4.67 12.15
C ARG A 12 14.41 3.91 12.88
N ILE A 13 15.31 4.65 13.52
CA ILE A 13 16.36 4.10 14.37
C ILE A 13 16.00 4.45 15.80
N ASP A 14 15.82 3.44 16.64
CA ASP A 14 15.56 3.63 18.07
C ASP A 14 16.87 3.86 18.84
N GLU A 15 16.76 4.29 20.10
CA GLU A 15 17.91 4.67 20.92
C GLU A 15 18.88 3.51 21.19
N ASP A 16 18.39 2.27 21.18
CA ASP A 16 19.18 1.04 21.29
C ASP A 16 19.88 0.64 19.98
N LYS A 17 19.79 1.48 18.94
CA LYS A 17 20.28 1.28 17.57
C LYS A 17 19.53 0.20 16.79
N THR A 18 18.37 -0.25 17.25
CA THR A 18 17.47 -1.11 16.47
C THR A 18 16.87 -0.31 15.32
N ARG A 19 16.87 -0.89 14.11
CA ARG A 19 16.28 -0.29 12.91
C ARG A 19 14.90 -0.86 12.63
N HIS A 20 13.90 -0.02 12.62
CA HIS A 20 12.54 -0.31 12.20
C HIS A 20 12.35 0.15 10.75
N ILE A 21 12.12 -0.81 9.86
CA ILE A 21 11.87 -0.56 8.44
C ILE A 21 10.39 -0.84 8.17
N SER A 22 9.68 0.15 7.63
CA SER A 22 8.29 0.03 7.18
C SER A 22 8.20 0.31 5.70
N ILE A 23 7.35 -0.43 4.98
CA ILE A 23 7.14 -0.27 3.54
C ILE A 23 5.69 0.13 3.31
N GLU A 24 5.49 1.19 2.54
CA GLU A 24 4.20 1.65 2.05
C GLU A 24 4.14 1.46 0.53
N ILE A 25 3.05 0.88 0.04
CA ILE A 25 2.90 0.51 -1.37
C ILE A 25 1.67 1.23 -1.93
N HIS A 26 1.90 2.14 -2.87
CA HIS A 26 0.83 2.80 -3.62
C HIS A 26 0.51 2.01 -4.89
N PHE A 27 -0.76 1.65 -5.07
CA PHE A 27 -1.23 0.91 -6.24
C PHE A 27 -1.94 1.82 -7.25
N ASN A 28 -1.79 1.52 -8.53
CA ASN A 28 -2.60 2.08 -9.61
C ASN A 28 -3.93 1.33 -9.71
N LEU A 29 -4.80 1.51 -8.73
CA LEU A 29 -6.16 0.93 -8.78
C LEU A 29 -7.09 1.87 -9.53
N LYS A 30 -7.87 1.30 -10.44
CA LYS A 30 -9.09 1.96 -10.92
C LYS A 30 -10.18 1.72 -9.87
N PRO A 31 -11.12 2.66 -9.67
CA PRO A 31 -12.31 2.40 -8.85
C PRO A 31 -12.96 1.09 -9.33
N ILE A 32 -13.23 0.19 -8.40
CA ILE A 32 -14.05 -0.99 -8.72
C ILE A 32 -15.47 -0.44 -8.87
N PRO A 33 -16.16 -0.66 -10.00
CA PRO A 33 -17.56 -0.28 -10.10
C PRO A 33 -18.33 -0.95 -8.96
N GLU A 34 -19.19 -0.19 -8.29
CA GLU A 34 -20.07 -0.72 -7.25
C GLU A 34 -20.76 -1.96 -7.82
N VAL A 35 -20.51 -3.12 -7.20
CA VAL A 35 -21.11 -4.37 -7.64
C VAL A 35 -22.59 -4.24 -7.34
N GLU A 36 -23.42 -4.09 -8.38
CA GLU A 36 -24.87 -4.24 -8.26
C GLU A 36 -25.11 -5.57 -7.55
N GLN A 37 -25.63 -5.50 -6.32
CA GLN A 37 -26.03 -6.70 -5.61
C GLN A 37 -27.12 -7.36 -6.45
N VAL A 38 -26.79 -8.48 -7.08
CA VAL A 38 -27.78 -9.31 -7.76
C VAL A 38 -28.59 -9.97 -6.64
N THR A 39 -29.70 -9.35 -6.26
CA THR A 39 -30.71 -9.99 -5.42
C THR A 39 -31.24 -11.20 -6.20
N ALA A 40 -31.04 -12.39 -5.64
CA ALA A 40 -31.62 -13.64 -6.12
C ALA A 40 -33.14 -13.69 -5.86
#